data_AF-A0A499UFN6-F1
#
_entry.id   AF-A0A499UFN6-F1
#
_cell.length_a   1.000
_cell.length_b   1.000
_cell.length_c   1.000
_cell.angle_alpha   90.00
_cell.angle_beta   90.00
_cell.angle_gamma   90.00
#
_symmetry.space_group_name_H-M   'P 1'
#
loop_
_entity.id
_entity.type
_entity.pdbx_description
1 polymer ?
#
loop_
_entity_poly.entity_id
_entity_poly.type
_entity_poly.pdbx_seq_one_letter_code
_entity_poly.pdbx_strand_id
1 'polypeptide(L)'
;MSWFPGRGVDYLSRREAVKRVATRAPREAAVSFEDRGRAAIRASSRYLADLSTSLEDAHAVIKLLQFALSDLIMVAEARQRLLRRYSRPSDSKEQPPSHPARCFLVFP
;
A
#
# COMPACT_ATOMS: atom_id res chain seq x y z
N MET A 1 8.63 -48.41 27.86
CA MET A 1 8.07 -47.13 28.33
C MET A 1 8.70 -46.01 27.52
N SER A 2 7.99 -45.47 26.52
CA SER A 2 8.46 -44.36 25.69
C SER A 2 7.55 -43.15 25.91
N TRP A 3 8.13 -42.06 26.42
CA TRP A 3 7.51 -40.78 26.68
C TRP A 3 7.23 -40.03 25.37
N PHE A 4 5.99 -39.58 25.16
CA PHE A 4 5.61 -38.62 24.12
C PHE A 4 5.65 -37.20 24.70
N PRO A 5 6.28 -36.22 24.05
CA PRO A 5 5.88 -34.83 24.21
C PRO A 5 4.97 -34.45 23.05
N GLY A 6 3.69 -34.30 23.35
CA GLY A 6 2.74 -33.64 22.48
C GLY A 6 3.20 -32.21 22.17
N ARG A 7 3.14 -31.86 20.89
CA ARG A 7 2.92 -30.47 20.48
C ARG A 7 2.08 -30.53 19.21
N GLY A 8 0.76 -30.44 19.41
CA GLY A 8 -0.19 -30.14 18.35
C GLY A 8 0.21 -28.78 17.77
N VAL A 9 0.92 -28.81 16.66
CA VAL A 9 1.13 -27.62 15.85
C VAL A 9 -0.09 -27.55 14.97
N ASP A 10 -1.12 -26.85 15.45
CA ASP A 10 -2.25 -26.45 14.64
C ASP A 10 -1.69 -25.69 13.43
N TYR A 11 -1.60 -26.37 12.29
CA TYR A 11 -1.42 -25.73 11.00
C TYR A 11 -2.72 -24.97 10.69
N LEU A 12 -2.94 -23.86 11.41
CA LEU A 12 -3.96 -22.90 11.04
C LEU A 12 -3.61 -22.45 9.63
N SER A 13 -4.54 -22.70 8.71
CA SER A 13 -4.37 -22.36 7.31
C SER A 13 -4.05 -20.87 7.22
N ARG A 14 -3.20 -20.45 6.28
CA ARG A 14 -2.79 -19.04 6.09
C ARG A 14 -3.99 -18.08 6.13
N ARG A 15 -5.17 -18.56 5.69
CA ARG A 15 -6.45 -17.87 5.78
C ARG A 15 -6.97 -17.66 7.21
N GLU A 16 -6.88 -18.64 8.11
CA GLU A 16 -7.26 -18.46 9.53
C GLU A 16 -6.32 -17.52 10.27
N ALA A 17 -5.00 -17.60 10.00
CA ALA A 17 -4.03 -16.69 10.60
C ALA A 17 -4.31 -15.23 10.20
N VAL A 18 -4.60 -14.98 8.92
CA VAL A 18 -5.02 -13.66 8.42
C VAL A 18 -6.34 -13.20 9.05
N LYS A 19 -7.31 -14.11 9.24
CA LYS A 19 -8.59 -13.80 9.91
C LYS A 19 -8.38 -13.41 11.38
N ARG A 20 -7.52 -14.12 12.11
CA ARG A 20 -7.23 -13.84 13.53
C ARG A 20 -6.45 -12.54 13.73
N VAL A 21 -5.56 -12.20 12.79
CA VAL A 21 -4.89 -10.89 12.77
C VAL A 21 -5.90 -9.78 12.45
N ALA A 22 -6.82 -10.02 11.51
CA ALA A 22 -7.89 -9.06 11.19
C ALA A 22 -8.87 -8.82 12.36
N THR A 23 -9.13 -9.83 13.20
CA THR A 23 -9.98 -9.68 14.39
C THR A 23 -9.28 -9.00 15.57
N ARG A 24 -7.95 -8.81 15.51
CA ARG A 24 -7.15 -8.21 16.59
C ARG A 24 -6.60 -6.82 16.23
N ALA A 25 -6.83 -6.36 14.99
CA ALA A 25 -6.62 -4.96 14.64
C ALA A 25 -7.57 -4.10 15.48
N PRO A 26 -7.10 -2.98 16.06
CA PRO A 26 -7.96 -2.10 16.81
C PRO A 26 -9.14 -1.73 15.93
N ARG A 27 -10.33 -1.71 16.53
CA ARG A 27 -11.62 -1.35 15.93
C ARG A 27 -11.68 0.13 15.51
N GLU A 28 -10.54 0.72 15.16
CA GLU A 28 -10.51 1.80 14.21
C GLU A 28 -11.00 1.17 12.92
N ALA A 29 -12.19 1.57 12.47
CA ALA A 29 -12.70 1.15 11.18
C ALA A 29 -11.55 1.18 10.15
N ALA A 30 -11.53 0.24 9.21
CA ALA A 30 -10.60 0.28 8.09
C ALA A 30 -10.91 1.52 7.23
N VAL A 31 -10.59 2.71 7.74
CA VAL A 31 -10.88 3.99 7.14
C VAL A 31 -9.91 4.10 5.99
N SER A 32 -10.46 4.08 4.77
CA SER A 32 -9.69 4.29 3.55
C SER A 32 -8.81 5.54 3.72
N PHE A 33 -7.64 5.54 3.08
CA PHE A 33 -6.82 6.76 3.00
C PHE A 33 -7.64 7.96 2.49
N GLU A 34 -8.61 7.73 1.59
CA GLU A 34 -9.52 8.78 1.12
C GLU A 34 -10.45 9.30 2.23
N ASP A 35 -10.96 8.40 3.08
CA ASP A 35 -11.82 8.77 4.21
C ASP A 35 -11.05 9.53 5.30
N ARG A 36 -9.78 9.16 5.52
CA ARG A 36 -8.87 9.91 6.41
C ARG A 36 -8.64 11.32 5.90
N GLY A 37 -8.40 11.50 4.59
CA GLY A 37 -8.28 12.82 3.99
C GLY A 37 -9.55 13.66 4.14
N ARG A 38 -10.72 13.06 3.88
CA ARG A 38 -12.02 13.73 4.09
C ARG A 38 -12.23 14.12 5.56
N ALA A 39 -11.84 13.26 6.50
CA ALA A 39 -11.96 13.55 7.93
C ALA A 39 -11.05 14.70 8.37
N ALA A 40 -9.79 14.71 7.91
CA ALA A 40 -8.84 15.78 8.20
C ALA A 40 -9.34 17.13 7.70
N ILE A 41 -9.81 17.20 6.45
CA ILE A 41 -10.36 18.44 5.87
C ILE A 41 -11.57 18.93 6.68
N ARG A 42 -12.51 18.03 7.04
CA ARG A 42 -13.69 18.40 7.85
C ARG A 42 -13.30 18.90 9.23
N ALA A 43 -12.35 18.25 9.90
CA ALA A 43 -11.90 18.65 11.23
C ALA A 43 -11.23 20.03 11.19
N SER A 44 -10.27 20.23 10.27
CA SER A 44 -9.60 21.51 10.08
C SER A 44 -10.58 22.61 9.69
N SER A 45 -11.52 22.35 8.78
CA SER A 45 -12.53 23.33 8.38
C SER A 45 -13.40 23.78 9.54
N ARG A 46 -13.84 22.86 10.41
CA ARG A 46 -14.62 23.20 11.60
C ARG A 46 -13.82 24.04 12.58
N TYR A 47 -12.57 23.66 12.83
CA TYR A 47 -11.69 24.38 13.74
C TYR A 47 -11.38 25.81 13.24
N LEU A 48 -11.10 25.96 11.95
CA LEU A 48 -10.83 27.26 11.34
C LEU A 48 -12.09 28.16 11.21
N ALA A 49 -13.29 27.57 11.25
CA ALA A 49 -14.54 28.32 11.25
C ALA A 49 -14.94 28.83 12.64
N ASP A 50 -14.28 28.37 13.70
CA ASP A 50 -14.53 28.83 15.06
C ASP A 50 -13.89 30.22 15.29
N LEU A 51 -14.71 31.19 15.70
CA LEU A 51 -14.28 32.56 15.97
C LEU A 51 -13.33 32.66 17.19
N SER A 52 -13.29 31.64 18.04
CA SER A 52 -12.39 31.56 19.18
C SER A 52 -10.97 31.07 18.82
N THR A 53 -10.77 30.61 17.58
CA THR A 53 -9.48 30.10 17.11
C THR A 53 -8.49 31.24 16.94
N SER A 54 -7.33 31.11 17.60
CA SER A 54 -6.26 32.10 17.48
C SER A 54 -5.60 32.04 16.10
N LEU A 55 -4.95 33.14 15.68
CA LEU A 55 -4.22 33.17 14.41
C LEU A 55 -3.05 32.16 14.40
N GLU A 56 -2.40 31.98 15.54
CA GLU A 56 -1.29 31.04 15.70
C GLU A 56 -1.77 29.60 15.56
N ASP A 57 -2.89 29.26 16.20
CA ASP A 57 -3.51 27.94 16.10
C ASP A 57 -4.03 27.67 14.69
N ALA A 58 -4.65 28.67 14.06
CA ALA A 58 -5.10 28.56 12.66
C ALA A 58 -3.93 28.23 11.74
N HIS A 59 -2.79 28.90 11.92
CA HIS A 59 -1.59 28.63 11.13
C HIS A 59 -1.02 27.23 11.41
N ALA A 60 -1.00 26.78 12.66
CA ALA A 60 -0.59 25.43 13.02
C ALA A 60 -1.49 24.37 12.37
N VAL A 61 -2.81 24.57 12.41
CA VAL A 61 -3.80 23.65 11.81
C VAL A 61 -3.67 23.59 10.30
N ILE A 62 -3.41 24.72 9.63
CA ILE A 62 -3.14 24.74 8.19
C ILE A 62 -1.89 23.92 7.85
N LYS A 63 -0.79 24.09 8.60
CA LYS A 63 0.45 23.30 8.40
C LYS A 63 0.22 21.80 8.62
N LEU A 64 -0.51 21.44 9.68
CA LEU A 64 -0.85 20.05 9.96
C LEU A 64 -1.72 19.45 8.84
N LEU A 65 -2.68 20.20 8.32
CA LEU A 65 -3.51 19.77 7.19
C LEU A 65 -2.67 19.58 5.92
N GLN A 66 -1.77 20.51 5.61
CA GLN A 66 -0.87 20.40 4.46
C GLN A 66 0.02 19.17 4.55
N PHE A 67 0.58 18.90 5.73
CA PHE A 67 1.39 17.72 5.98
C PHE A 67 0.58 16.43 5.78
N ALA A 68 -0.61 16.35 6.38
CA ALA A 68 -1.49 15.19 6.25
C ALA A 68 -1.89 14.93 4.79
N LEU A 69 -2.25 15.96 4.03
CA LEU A 69 -2.61 15.82 2.62
C LEU A 69 -1.42 15.39 1.75
N SER A 70 -0.22 15.87 2.07
CA SER A 70 1.00 15.48 1.35
C SER A 70 1.30 13.98 1.51
N ASP A 71 1.14 13.45 2.73
CA ASP A 71 1.31 12.02 2.99
C ASP A 71 0.28 11.17 2.20
N LEU A 72 -0.98 11.61 2.15
CA LEU A 72 -2.02 10.94 1.36
C LEU A 72 -1.72 10.93 -0.14
N ILE A 73 -1.21 12.05 -0.67
CA ILE A 73 -0.81 12.14 -2.09
C ILE A 73 0.34 11.17 -2.38
N MET A 74 1.35 11.11 -1.52
CA MET A 74 2.48 10.19 -1.67
C MET A 74 2.03 8.73 -1.70
N VAL A 75 1.10 8.34 -0.81
CA VAL A 75 0.53 6.99 -0.79
C VAL A 75 -0.27 6.71 -2.06
N ALA A 76 -1.08 7.67 -2.51
CA ALA A 76 -1.86 7.54 -3.74
C ALA A 76 -0.96 7.37 -4.98
N GLU A 77 0.11 8.17 -5.08
CA GLU A 77 1.10 8.04 -6.15
C GLU A 77 1.82 6.68 -6.12
N ALA A 78 2.23 6.22 -4.94
CA ALA A 78 2.87 4.92 -4.79
C ALA A 78 1.95 3.79 -5.27
N ARG A 79 0.67 3.86 -4.90
CA ARG A 79 -0.36 2.93 -5.38
C ARG A 79 -0.52 3.01 -6.90
N GLN A 80 -0.56 4.21 -7.47
CA GLN A 80 -0.65 4.39 -8.93
C GLN A 80 0.57 3.82 -9.66
N ARG A 81 1.78 4.01 -9.13
CA ARG A 81 3.01 3.44 -9.69
C ARG A 81 2.99 1.92 -9.66
N LEU A 82 2.50 1.32 -8.58
CA LEU A 82 2.31 -0.13 -8.48
C LEU A 82 1.29 -0.62 -9.52
N LEU A 83 0.13 0.03 -9.61
CA LEU A 83 -0.89 -0.31 -10.60
C LEU A 83 -0.32 -0.26 -12.03
N ARG A 84 0.46 0.77 -12.37
CA ARG A 84 1.13 0.88 -13.68
C ARG A 84 2.13 -0.24 -13.95
N ARG A 85 2.81 -0.77 -12.92
CA ARG A 85 3.73 -1.92 -13.06
C ARG A 85 2.98 -3.23 -13.30
N TYR A 86 1.87 -3.43 -12.62
CA TYR A 86 1.02 -4.62 -12.78
C TYR A 86 0.12 -4.56 -14.02
N SER A 87 -0.20 -3.36 -14.50
CA SER A 87 -1.02 -3.14 -15.70
C SER A 87 -0.19 -3.05 -16.98
N ARG A 88 1.15 -3.15 -16.93
CA ARG A 88 1.92 -3.49 -18.12
C ARG A 88 1.61 -4.97 -18.39
N PRO A 89 0.88 -5.32 -19.46
CA PRO A 89 0.81 -6.71 -19.87
C PRO A 89 2.25 -7.15 -20.08
N SER A 90 2.60 -8.32 -19.56
CA SER A 90 3.72 -9.07 -20.12
C SER A 90 3.43 -9.17 -21.61
N ASP A 91 4.08 -8.32 -22.41
CA ASP A 91 4.23 -8.51 -23.85
C ASP A 91 5.02 -9.80 -24.01
N SER A 92 4.27 -10.89 -23.91
CA SER A 92 4.64 -12.24 -24.27
C SER A 92 4.51 -12.30 -25.78
N LYS A 93 5.49 -11.70 -26.44
CA LYS A 93 6.00 -12.22 -27.70
C LYS A 93 7.43 -12.64 -27.44
N GLU A 94 7.57 -13.81 -26.81
CA GLU A 94 8.66 -14.71 -27.16
C GLU A 94 8.56 -14.95 -28.67
N GLN A 95 9.32 -14.19 -29.44
CA GLN A 95 9.72 -14.62 -30.77
C GLN A 95 11.01 -15.41 -30.55
N PRO A 96 11.01 -16.75 -30.67
CA PRO A 96 12.25 -17.49 -30.63
C PRO A 96 13.13 -17.01 -31.79
N PRO A 97 14.47 -16.89 -31.61
CA PRO A 97 15.35 -16.55 -32.72
C PRO A 97 15.24 -17.65 -33.78
N SER A 98 14.47 -17.36 -34.83
CA SER A 98 14.38 -18.21 -36.00
C SER A 98 15.66 -18.05 -36.81
N HIS A 99 16.45 -19.12 -36.75
CA HIS A 99 17.49 -19.56 -37.67
C HIS A 99 18.97 -19.38 -37.28
N PRO A 100 19.78 -20.43 -37.60
CA PRO A 100 21.07 -20.70 -36.98
C PRO A 100 22.23 -20.10 -37.76
N ALA A 101 23.31 -19.87 -37.02
CA ALA A 101 24.71 -19.93 -37.43
C ALA A 101 24.97 -19.98 -38.96
N ARG A 102 25.28 -18.83 -39.53
CA ARG A 102 26.18 -18.75 -40.69
C ARG A 102 27.47 -18.08 -40.25
N CYS A 103 28.28 -18.83 -39.52
CA CYS A 103 29.73 -18.63 -39.48
C CYS A 103 30.26 -19.02 -40.87
N PHE A 104 30.28 -18.08 -41.82
CA PHE A 104 31.14 -18.25 -42.99
C PHE A 104 32.55 -17.83 -42.59
N LEU A 105 33.39 -18.84 -42.38
CA LEU A 105 34.83 -18.71 -42.36
C LEU A 105 35.31 -18.27 -43.76
N VAL A 106 36.33 -17.42 -43.71
CA VAL A 106 37.16 -16.87 -44.79
C VAL A 106 37.84 -17.97 -45.62
N PHE A 107 38.08 -17.70 -46.91
CA PHE A 107 39.28 -17.95 -47.78
C PHE A 107 38.85 -17.92 -49.27
N PRO A 108 39.69 -17.55 -50.26
CA PRO A 108 41.15 -17.63 -50.29
C PRO A 108 41.93 -16.33 -50.20
#